data_AF-A0A399HGQ0-F1
#
_entry.id   AF-A0A399HGQ0-F1
#
_cell.length_a   1.000
_cell.length_b   1.000
_cell.length_c   1.000
_cell.angle_alpha   90.00
_cell.angle_beta   90.00
_cell.angle_gamma   90.00
#
_symmetry.space_group_name_H-M   'P 1'
#
loop_
_entity.id
_entity.type
_entity.pdbx_description
1 polymer ?
#
loop_
_entity_poly.entity_id
_entity_poly.type
_entity_poly.pdbx_seq_one_letter_code
_entity_poly.pdbx_strand_id
1 'polypeptide(L)' 'MTLDRLVCANCAAPVSEGRCPVCRANRARMEQEGPGGLNPVMLVTLLILLIGTMALLAAQSA' A
#
# COMPACT_ATOMS: atom_id res chain seq x y z
N MET A 1 7.53 34.84 -10.03
CA MET A 1 7.11 33.48 -9.64
C MET A 1 6.70 32.77 -10.92
N THR A 2 7.56 31.90 -11.44
CA THR A 2 7.22 31.08 -12.61
C THR A 2 5.91 30.36 -12.31
N LEU A 3 4.98 30.38 -13.26
CA LEU A 3 3.72 29.67 -13.15
C LEU A 3 4.05 28.18 -13.18
N ASP A 4 4.46 27.64 -12.03
CA ASP A 4 4.75 26.23 -11.86
C ASP A 4 3.44 25.51 -12.15
N ARG A 5 3.33 24.98 -13.37
CA ARG A 5 2.18 24.16 -13.73
C ARG A 5 2.39 22.87 -12.97
N LEU A 6 1.81 22.77 -11.77
CA LEU A 6 1.82 21.53 -11.03
C LEU A 6 1.33 20.42 -11.96
N VAL A 7 2.10 19.35 -12.02
CA VAL A 7 1.73 18.15 -12.78
C VAL A 7 1.44 17.03 -11.80
N CYS A 8 0.45 16.21 -12.13
CA CYS A 8 0.19 15.02 -11.34
C CYS A 8 1.36 14.04 -11.47
N ALA A 9 1.97 13.63 -10.35
CA ALA A 9 3.11 12.71 -10.35
C ALA A 9 2.83 11.33 -10.99
N ASN A 10 1.56 10.96 -11.15
CA ASN A 10 1.17 9.66 -11.70
C ASN A 10 0.94 9.69 -13.21
N CYS A 11 0.41 10.79 -13.75
CA CYS A 11 -0.01 10.86 -15.16
C CYS A 11 0.50 12.09 -15.90
N ALA A 12 1.30 12.94 -15.25
CA ALA A 12 1.85 14.19 -15.78
C ALA A 12 0.80 15.20 -16.30
N ALA A 13 -0.49 14.99 -16.04
CA ALA A 13 -1.53 15.93 -16.43
C ALA A 13 -1.41 17.24 -15.61
N PRO A 14 -1.70 18.41 -16.21
CA PRO A 14 -1.69 19.69 -15.51
C PRO A 14 -2.80 19.71 -14.44
N VAL A 15 -2.45 20.15 -13.23
CA VAL A 15 -3.37 20.24 -12.10
C VAL A 15 -3.24 21.59 -11.41
N SER A 16 -4.30 22.01 -10.70
CA SER A 16 -4.21 23.14 -9.78
C SER A 16 -3.44 22.75 -8.52
N GLU A 17 -3.69 21.54 -7.97
CA GLU A 17 -3.10 21.07 -6.71
C GLU A 17 -2.99 19.52 -6.67
N GLY A 18 -1.81 19.00 -6.30
CA GLY A 18 -1.58 17.61 -5.89
C GLY A 18 -1.74 16.53 -6.98
N ARG A 19 -2.97 16.05 -7.20
CA ARG A 19 -3.31 14.92 -8.10
C ARG A 19 -4.49 15.27 -8.99
N CYS A 20 -4.53 14.73 -10.20
CA CYS A 20 -5.66 14.98 -11.10
C CYS A 20 -6.95 14.29 -10.59
N PRO A 21 -8.15 14.75 -11.02
CA PRO A 21 -9.42 14.16 -10.60
C PRO A 21 -9.50 12.65 -10.82
N VAL A 22 -8.94 12.16 -11.94
CA VAL A 22 -8.92 10.73 -12.29
C VAL A 22 -8.08 9.92 -11.30
N CYS A 23 -6.85 10.35 -11.02
CA CYS A 23 -5.99 9.67 -10.06
C CYS A 23 -6.54 9.70 -8.63
N ARG A 24 -7.26 10.77 -8.25
CA ARG A 24 -7.96 10.83 -6.96
C ARG A 24 -9.14 9.87 -6.92
N ALA A 25 -9.96 9.83 -7.95
CA ALA A 25 -11.08 8.90 -8.04
C ALA A 25 -10.62 7.44 -7.97
N ASN A 26 -9.56 7.10 -8.70
CA ASN A 26 -8.98 5.75 -8.66
C ASN A 26 -8.48 5.37 -7.25
N ARG A 27 -7.80 6.29 -6.56
CA ARG A 27 -7.36 6.06 -5.17
C ARG A 27 -8.54 5.87 -4.22
N ALA A 28 -9.61 6.66 -4.39
CA ALA A 28 -10.82 6.53 -3.58
C ALA A 28 -11.54 5.19 -3.83
N ARG A 29 -11.47 4.62 -5.04
CA ARG A 29 -11.96 3.25 -5.31
C ARG A 29 -11.13 2.21 -4.55
N MET A 30 -9.80 2.28 -4.65
CA MET A 30 -8.90 1.37 -3.94
C MET A 30 -9.08 1.43 -2.41
N GLU A 31 -9.31 2.62 -1.84
CA GLU A 31 -9.61 2.76 -0.41
C GLU A 31 -10.95 2.10 -0.02
N GLN A 32 -11.92 2.02 -0.93
CA GLN A 32 -13.19 1.32 -0.70
C GLN A 32 -13.09 -0.19 -0.87
N GLU A 33 -12.33 -0.66 -1.86
CA GLU A 33 -12.04 -2.09 -2.02
C GLU A 33 -11.13 -2.66 -0.91
N GLY A 34 -10.52 -1.78 -0.10
CA GLY A 34 -9.62 -2.15 0.97
C GLY A 34 -8.35 -2.84 0.46
N PRO A 35 -7.46 -3.31 1.36
CA PRO A 35 -6.21 -3.98 0.99
C PRO A 35 -6.43 -5.41 0.43
N GLY A 36 -7.37 -5.61 -0.48
CA GLY A 36 -7.59 -6.89 -1.17
C GLY A 36 -8.05 -8.03 -0.24
N GLY A 37 -8.93 -7.72 0.72
CA GLY A 37 -9.49 -8.73 1.65
C GLY A 37 -8.51 -9.25 2.71
N LEU A 38 -7.31 -8.68 2.82
CA LEU A 38 -6.34 -9.04 3.87
C LEU A 38 -6.84 -8.58 5.24
N ASN A 39 -7.34 -9.54 6.04
CA ASN A 39 -7.72 -9.28 7.42
C ASN A 39 -6.46 -9.09 8.30
N PRO A 40 -6.35 -8.02 9.10
CA PRO A 40 -5.24 -7.82 10.03
C PRO A 40 -4.92 -9.06 10.90
N VAL A 41 -5.95 -9.79 11.31
CA VAL A 41 -5.80 -11.02 12.09
C VAL A 41 -5.08 -12.10 11.29
N MET A 42 -5.42 -12.28 10.01
CA MET A 42 -4.76 -13.25 9.14
C MET A 42 -3.28 -12.93 8.94
N LEU A 43 -2.95 -11.64 8.86
CA LEU A 43 -1.57 -11.19 8.70
C LEU A 43 -0.74 -11.47 9.96
N VAL A 44 -1.31 -11.22 11.14
CA VAL A 44 -0.68 -11.52 12.42
C VAL A 44 -0.52 -13.03 12.63
N THR A 45 -1.54 -13.84 12.31
CA THR A 45 -1.43 -15.31 12.45
C THR A 45 -0.37 -15.89 11.53
N LEU A 46 -0.28 -15.42 10.29
CA LEU A 46 0.76 -15.83 9.34
C LEU A 46 2.16 -15.45 9.85
N LEU A 47 2.30 -14.25 10.40
CA LEU A 47 3.57 -13.79 10.97
C LEU A 47 4.01 -14.65 12.16
N ILE A 48 3.10 -14.98 13.08
CA ILE A 48 3.37 -15.86 14.23
C ILE A 48 3.80 -17.25 13.74
N LEU A 49 3.11 -17.81 12.74
CA LEU A 49 3.46 -19.10 12.15
C LEU A 49 4.86 -19.07 11.53
N LEU A 50 5.19 -18.03 10.77
CA LEU A 50 6.52 -17.86 10.18
C LEU A 50 7.62 -17.80 11.26
N ILE A 51 7.42 -16.99 12.30
CA ILE A 51 8.40 -16.88 13.40
C ILE A 51 8.52 -18.20 14.16
N GLY A 52 7.38 -18.85 14.49
CA GLY A 52 7.35 -20.11 15.23
C GLY A 52 8.04 -21.24 14.48
N THR A 53 7.79 -21.36 13.17
CA THR A 53 8.47 -22.34 12.31
C THR A 53 9.97 -22.07 12.26
N MET A 54 10.40 -20.83 12.00
CA MET A 54 11.82 -20.47 11.99
C MET A 54 12.52 -20.77 13.32
N ALA A 55 11.87 -20.46 14.46
CA ALA A 55 12.41 -20.75 15.78
C ALA A 55 12.53 -22.26 16.05
N LEU A 56 11.53 -23.04 15.61
CA LEU A 56 11.58 -24.49 15.70
C LEU A 56 12.75 -25.04 14.87
N LEU A 57 12.88 -24.60 13.61
CA LEU A 57 13.98 -24.99 12.71
C LEU A 57 15.36 -24.64 13.29
N ALA A 58 15.50 -23.49 13.96
CA ALA A 58 16.72 -23.12 14.64
C ALA A 58 17.01 -24.03 15.85
N ALA A 59 15.99 -24.39 16.62
CA ALA A 59 16.16 -25.24 17.80
C ALA A 59 16.54 -26.70 17.46
N GLN A 60 16.05 -27.25 16.34
CA GLN A 60 16.46 -28.59 15.84
C GLN A 60 17.82 -28.61 15.15
N SER A 61 18.40 -27.46 14.82
CA SER A 61 19.72 -27.37 14.17
C SER A 61 20.87 -26.98 15.12
N ALA A 62 20.57 -26.77 16.40
CA ALA A 62 21.53 -26.60 17.50
C ALA A 62 21.80 -27.94 18.20
#